data_AF-A0A7G9B6N5-F1
#
_entry.id   AF-A0A7G9B6N5-F1
#
_cell.length_a   1.000
_cell.length_b   1.000
_cell.length_c   1.000
_cell.angle_alpha   90.00
_cell.angle_beta   90.00
_cell.angle_gamma   90.00
#
_symmetry.space_group_name_H-M   'P 1'
#
loop_
_entity.id
_entity.type
_entity.pdbx_description
1 polymer ?
#
loop_
_entity_poly.entity_id
_entity_poly.type
_entity_poly.pdbx_seq_one_letter_code
_entity_poly.pdbx_strand_id
1 'polypeptide(L)'
;MINRKVLYGYQIRNGALEIVPEEQRAVSMVFTLYNAGASYQAISDALNRQGIPYCLEVPLWNKHKVKRLLENPRYTGKEGYPILVEADIFQAAQGKTAEKNARKQSHGEKPAIARLTPYFRCTCGGKMTRLGGGWQNSGKLYLRCEGCGNTAVMDMEATVNGIVRQFRDHEQPSYTAYTPSAEVMRLDNAINRGLEQPDSPEAVMALILQGAAARYACCPEPSAESEPSDSLTEADWRRFQRAVSHITISQDTEVTLIFTDKKATGKDE
;
A
#
# COMPACT_ATOMS: atom_id res chain seq x y z
N MET A 1 26.79 -0.56 15.54
CA MET A 1 27.14 0.40 14.47
C MET A 1 28.20 1.33 15.04
N ILE A 2 29.47 1.17 14.68
CA ILE A 2 30.55 2.01 15.26
C ILE A 2 30.46 3.39 14.61
N ASN A 3 30.23 4.41 15.42
CA ASN A 3 30.30 5.79 14.98
C ASN A 3 31.76 6.24 15.04
N ARG A 4 32.29 6.71 13.91
CA ARG A 4 33.59 7.37 13.87
C ARG A 4 33.57 8.58 14.81
N LYS A 5 34.66 8.78 15.56
CA LYS A 5 34.84 9.96 16.44
C LYS A 5 35.12 11.25 15.64
N VAL A 6 35.77 11.13 14.49
CA VAL A 6 36.09 12.25 13.59
C VAL A 6 35.36 12.04 12.25
N LEU A 7 34.83 13.13 11.70
CA LEU A 7 34.14 13.13 10.41
C LEU A 7 35.08 12.63 9.31
N TYR A 8 34.57 11.80 8.39
CA TYR A 8 35.34 11.31 7.24
C TYR A 8 35.84 12.50 6.41
N GLY A 9 37.05 12.47 5.87
CA GLY A 9 37.69 13.61 5.21
C GLY A 9 38.58 14.44 6.15
N TYR A 10 38.49 14.22 7.47
CA TYR A 10 39.18 15.03 8.47
C TYR A 10 39.96 14.19 9.47
N GLN A 11 41.03 14.77 10.00
CA GLN A 11 41.82 14.26 11.12
C GLN A 11 42.10 15.40 12.11
N ILE A 12 42.41 15.05 13.35
CA ILE A 12 42.91 16.02 14.33
C ILE A 12 44.42 15.86 14.43
N ARG A 13 45.18 16.91 14.10
CA ARG A 13 46.62 16.98 14.32
C ARG A 13 46.93 18.21 15.17
N ASN A 14 47.69 18.03 16.24
CA ASN A 14 48.06 19.11 17.18
C ASN A 14 46.86 19.94 17.70
N GLY A 15 45.70 19.30 17.89
CA GLY A 15 44.47 19.97 18.33
C GLY A 15 43.72 20.75 17.24
N ALA A 16 44.24 20.80 16.01
CA ALA A 16 43.57 21.41 14.86
C ALA A 16 42.93 20.36 13.95
N LEU A 17 41.80 20.72 13.33
CA LEU A 17 41.17 19.93 12.28
C LEU A 17 41.90 20.15 10.96
N GLU A 18 42.38 19.07 10.37
CA GLU A 18 43.05 19.07 9.07
C GLU A 18 42.32 18.16 8.08
N ILE A 19 42.40 18.50 6.80
CA ILE A 19 41.88 17.67 5.71
C ILE A 19 42.83 16.51 5.47
N VAL A 20 42.28 15.30 5.32
CA VAL A 20 43.04 14.13 4.87
C VAL A 20 42.92 14.06 3.34
N PRO A 21 44.00 14.27 2.57
CA PRO A 21 43.92 14.35 1.10
C PRO A 21 43.33 13.10 0.45
N GLU A 22 43.61 11.93 1.02
CA GLU A 22 43.07 10.64 0.53
C GLU A 22 41.56 10.55 0.71
N GLU A 23 41.05 10.87 1.90
CA GLU A 23 39.62 10.86 2.19
C GLU A 23 38.89 12.01 1.47
N GLN A 24 39.55 13.15 1.22
CA GLN A 24 39.01 14.27 0.43
C GLN A 24 38.66 13.83 -1.00
N ARG A 25 39.52 13.04 -1.64
CA ARG A 25 39.23 12.48 -2.98
C ARG A 25 37.98 11.61 -2.97
N ALA A 26 37.82 10.77 -1.93
CA ALA A 26 36.65 9.93 -1.77
C ALA A 26 35.37 10.75 -1.54
N VAL A 27 35.41 11.80 -0.70
CA VAL A 27 34.26 12.71 -0.52
C VAL A 27 33.90 13.40 -1.83
N SER A 28 34.89 13.93 -2.57
CA SER A 28 34.67 14.58 -3.86
C SER A 28 34.01 13.63 -4.86
N MET A 29 34.45 12.37 -4.90
CA MET A 29 33.85 11.33 -5.74
C MET A 29 32.41 11.02 -5.33
N VAL A 30 32.11 10.96 -4.02
CA VAL A 30 30.73 10.74 -3.53
C VAL A 30 29.78 11.82 -4.01
N PHE A 31 30.15 13.10 -3.85
CA PHE A 31 29.32 14.23 -4.32
C PHE A 31 29.17 14.20 -5.85
N THR A 32 30.25 13.93 -6.58
CA THR A 32 30.24 13.85 -8.05
C THR A 32 29.28 12.75 -8.54
N LEU A 33 29.41 11.52 -8.02
CA LEU A 33 28.55 10.40 -8.41
C LEU A 33 27.08 10.67 -8.05
N TYR A 34 26.81 11.26 -6.89
CA TYR A 34 25.44 11.59 -6.49
C TYR A 34 24.83 12.69 -7.36
N ASN A 35 25.60 13.74 -7.65
CA ASN A 35 25.20 14.81 -8.56
C ASN A 35 25.13 14.36 -10.03
N ALA A 36 25.73 13.22 -10.39
CA ALA A 36 25.48 12.53 -11.66
C ALA A 36 24.21 11.64 -11.64
N GLY A 37 23.57 11.46 -10.48
CA GLY A 37 22.31 10.71 -10.34
C GLY A 37 22.46 9.30 -9.75
N ALA A 38 23.66 8.89 -9.34
CA ALA A 38 23.86 7.59 -8.73
C ALA A 38 23.06 7.44 -7.42
N SER A 39 22.59 6.22 -7.14
CA SER A 39 21.93 5.90 -5.88
C SER A 39 22.94 5.75 -4.74
N TYR A 40 22.50 5.91 -3.48
CA TYR A 40 23.38 5.70 -2.32
C TYR A 40 24.03 4.30 -2.30
N GLN A 41 23.29 3.29 -2.77
CA GLN A 41 23.80 1.92 -2.86
C GLN A 41 24.88 1.81 -3.95
N ALA A 42 24.62 2.35 -5.15
CA ALA A 42 25.57 2.34 -6.25
C ALA A 42 26.88 3.05 -5.88
N ILE A 43 26.78 4.16 -5.13
CA ILE A 43 27.97 4.88 -4.62
C ILE A 43 28.73 4.02 -3.61
N SER A 44 28.06 3.40 -2.64
CA SER A 44 28.76 2.54 -1.67
C SER A 44 29.42 1.34 -2.35
N ASP A 45 28.76 0.75 -3.35
CA ASP A 45 29.30 -0.40 -4.09
C ASP A 45 30.51 0.02 -4.93
N ALA A 46 30.48 1.21 -5.54
CA ALA A 46 31.62 1.75 -6.28
C ALA A 46 32.83 2.00 -5.37
N LEU A 47 32.63 2.60 -4.19
CA LEU A 47 33.69 2.83 -3.20
C LEU A 47 34.33 1.52 -2.72
N ASN A 48 33.49 0.53 -2.40
CA ASN A 48 33.95 -0.79 -1.98
C ASN A 48 34.71 -1.52 -3.09
N ARG A 49 34.23 -1.43 -4.35
CA ARG A 49 34.88 -2.07 -5.51
C ARG A 49 36.24 -1.47 -5.83
N GLN A 50 36.43 -0.18 -5.57
CA GLN A 50 37.71 0.51 -5.69
C GLN A 50 38.63 0.28 -4.48
N GLY A 51 38.20 -0.49 -3.49
CA GLY A 51 39.00 -0.78 -2.29
C GLY A 51 39.19 0.43 -1.38
N ILE A 52 38.34 1.46 -1.47
CA ILE A 52 38.44 2.66 -0.62
C ILE A 52 37.87 2.34 0.76
N PRO A 53 38.69 2.26 1.82
CA PRO A 53 38.18 1.96 3.14
C PRO A 53 37.36 3.13 3.69
N TYR A 54 36.28 2.82 4.39
CA TYR A 54 35.64 3.76 5.30
C TYR A 54 36.58 3.96 6.49
N CYS A 55 36.61 3.13 7.54
CA CYS A 55 37.64 3.19 8.61
C CYS A 55 38.38 1.87 8.76
N LEU A 56 39.52 1.88 9.45
CA LEU A 56 40.33 0.68 9.74
C LEU A 56 39.49 -0.44 10.39
N GLU A 57 38.65 -0.10 11.37
CA GLU A 57 37.80 -1.08 12.07
C GLU A 57 36.59 -1.54 11.25
N VAL A 58 36.08 -0.70 10.35
CA VAL A 58 34.87 -0.95 9.54
C VAL A 58 35.13 -0.44 8.12
N PRO A 59 35.87 -1.20 7.29
CA PRO A 59 36.35 -0.73 6.00
C PRO A 59 35.23 -0.59 4.96
N LEU A 60 34.13 -1.33 5.09
CA LEU A 60 33.08 -1.33 4.08
C LEU A 60 32.16 -0.11 4.15
N TRP A 61 31.88 0.48 2.99
CA TRP A 61 30.82 1.47 2.79
C TRP A 61 29.45 0.82 2.71
N ASN A 62 28.42 1.57 3.14
CA ASN A 62 27.02 1.22 2.93
C ASN A 62 26.20 2.47 2.61
N LYS A 63 24.98 2.29 2.11
CA LYS A 63 24.08 3.39 1.73
C LYS A 63 23.85 4.43 2.83
N HIS A 64 23.87 4.02 4.11
CA HIS A 64 23.65 4.93 5.24
C HIS A 64 24.86 5.81 5.53
N LYS A 65 26.08 5.30 5.34
CA LYS A 65 27.33 6.08 5.42
C LYS A 65 27.37 7.15 4.32
N VAL A 66 27.05 6.77 3.09
CA VAL A 66 26.95 7.70 1.96
C VAL A 66 25.90 8.78 2.22
N LYS A 67 24.70 8.40 2.68
CA LYS A 67 23.64 9.34 3.04
C LYS A 67 24.11 10.36 4.09
N ARG A 68 24.70 9.90 5.20
CA ARG A 68 25.20 10.78 6.27
C ARG A 68 26.28 11.74 5.78
N LEU A 69 27.13 11.30 4.86
CA LEU A 69 28.16 12.13 4.25
C LEU A 69 27.54 13.26 3.42
N LEU A 70 26.59 12.93 2.54
CA LEU A 70 25.92 13.91 1.66
C LEU A 70 25.06 14.92 2.43
N GLU A 71 24.52 14.55 3.60
CA GLU A 71 23.64 15.40 4.41
C GLU A 71 24.41 16.27 5.43
N ASN A 72 25.71 16.08 5.63
CA ASN A 72 26.45 16.78 6.68
C ASN A 72 26.98 18.15 6.21
N PRO A 73 26.49 19.27 6.74
CA PRO A 73 26.88 20.59 6.27
C PRO A 73 28.28 21.03 6.75
N ARG A 74 28.95 20.27 7.62
CA ARG A 74 30.32 20.57 8.05
C ARG A 74 31.33 20.52 6.91
N TYR A 75 31.05 19.76 5.85
CA TYR A 75 31.90 19.71 4.65
C TYR A 75 32.02 21.05 3.92
N THR A 76 31.07 21.98 4.11
CA THR A 76 31.10 23.32 3.51
C THR A 76 31.75 24.37 4.43
N GLY A 77 32.52 23.94 5.43
CA GLY A 77 33.23 24.82 6.35
C GLY A 77 32.44 25.31 7.56
N LYS A 78 31.26 24.72 7.85
CA LYS A 78 30.49 25.08 9.06
C LYS A 78 31.18 24.57 10.32
N GLU A 79 30.92 25.25 11.44
CA GLU A 79 31.41 24.85 12.78
C GLU A 79 32.95 24.78 12.88
N GLY A 80 33.66 25.62 12.11
CA GLY A 80 35.12 25.68 12.13
C GLY A 80 35.83 24.54 11.42
N TYR A 81 35.10 23.72 10.64
CA TYR A 81 35.72 22.72 9.78
C TYR A 81 36.39 23.39 8.57
N PRO A 82 37.53 22.86 8.08
CA PRO A 82 38.05 23.24 6.78
C PRO A 82 37.06 22.93 5.65
N ILE A 83 36.96 23.81 4.66
CA ILE A 83 36.11 23.60 3.48
C ILE A 83 36.66 22.44 2.67
N LEU A 84 35.84 21.41 2.48
CA LEU A 84 36.18 20.21 1.71
C LEU A 84 35.29 20.07 0.48
N VAL A 85 34.08 20.62 0.54
CA VAL A 85 33.11 20.63 -0.56
C VAL A 85 32.59 22.05 -0.72
N GLU A 86 32.65 22.55 -1.95
CA GLU A 86 32.11 23.86 -2.31
C GLU A 86 30.59 23.92 -2.08
N ALA A 87 30.11 25.11 -1.70
CA ALA A 87 28.73 25.29 -1.29
C ALA A 87 27.74 24.94 -2.43
N ASP A 88 28.07 25.24 -3.68
CA ASP A 88 27.28 24.95 -4.86
C ASP A 88 27.10 23.43 -5.10
N ILE A 89 28.17 22.65 -4.99
CA ILE A 89 28.16 21.18 -5.11
C ILE A 89 27.28 20.57 -4.02
N PHE A 90 27.39 21.10 -2.80
CA PHE A 90 26.56 20.66 -1.68
C PHE A 90 25.08 20.99 -1.90
N GLN A 91 24.77 22.22 -2.32
CA GLN A 91 23.38 22.63 -2.61
C GLN A 91 22.77 21.81 -3.75
N ALA A 92 23.53 21.48 -4.79
CA ALA A 92 23.06 20.60 -5.87
C ALA A 92 22.64 19.21 -5.33
N ALA A 93 23.41 18.65 -4.39
CA ALA A 93 23.07 17.38 -3.75
C ALA A 93 21.82 17.50 -2.87
N GLN A 94 21.67 18.61 -2.12
CA GLN A 94 20.47 18.87 -1.33
C GLN A 94 19.23 19.04 -2.22
N GLY A 95 19.33 19.77 -3.32
CA GLY A 95 18.27 19.97 -4.30
C GLY A 95 17.74 18.65 -4.88
N LYS A 96 18.63 17.74 -5.27
CA LYS A 96 18.23 16.39 -5.74
C LYS A 96 17.52 15.58 -4.66
N THR A 97 17.89 15.76 -3.40
CA THR A 97 17.26 15.06 -2.28
C THR A 97 15.86 15.62 -2.02
N ALA A 98 15.71 16.95 -2.05
CA ALA A 98 14.43 17.64 -1.93
C ALA A 98 13.48 17.27 -3.08
N GLU A 99 13.97 17.26 -4.33
CA GLU A 99 13.17 16.89 -5.50
C GLU A 99 12.68 15.44 -5.42
N LYS A 100 13.54 14.50 -5.02
CA LYS A 100 13.14 13.09 -4.78
C LYS A 100 12.09 12.97 -3.68
N ASN A 101 12.16 13.79 -2.63
CA ASN A 101 11.17 13.80 -1.56
C ASN A 101 9.85 14.45 -2.00
N ALA A 102 9.90 15.52 -2.78
CA ALA A 102 8.73 16.18 -3.36
C ALA A 102 7.98 15.24 -4.31
N ARG A 103 8.69 14.52 -5.20
CA ARG A 103 8.09 13.50 -6.09
C ARG A 103 7.43 12.34 -5.32
N LYS A 104 7.92 12.00 -4.12
CA LYS A 104 7.29 11.01 -3.24
C LYS A 104 6.02 11.54 -2.56
N GLN A 105 5.95 12.83 -2.31
CA GLN A 105 4.77 13.48 -1.71
C GLN A 105 3.70 13.81 -2.77
N SER A 106 4.09 14.04 -4.02
CA SER A 106 3.18 14.34 -5.12
C SER A 106 2.48 13.12 -5.73
N HIS A 107 2.95 11.90 -5.46
CA HIS A 107 2.14 10.71 -5.67
C HIS A 107 1.06 10.69 -4.58
N GLY A 108 -0.14 11.17 -4.96
CA GLY A 108 -1.35 11.19 -4.15
C GLY A 108 -1.72 9.81 -3.56
N GLU A 109 -2.72 9.80 -2.68
CA GLU A 109 -3.28 8.66 -1.93
C GLU A 109 -2.54 7.32 -2.08
N LYS A 110 -2.03 6.81 -0.95
CA LYS A 110 -1.36 5.49 -0.90
C LYS A 110 -2.12 4.49 -1.78
N PRO A 111 -1.47 3.91 -2.80
CA PRO A 111 -2.15 3.02 -3.74
C PRO A 111 -2.82 1.89 -2.96
N ALA A 112 -3.97 1.39 -3.43
CA ALA A 112 -4.77 0.38 -2.73
C ALA A 112 -3.91 -0.81 -2.24
N ILE A 113 -2.92 -1.21 -3.03
CA ILE A 113 -1.99 -2.29 -2.68
C ILE A 113 -1.15 -2.00 -1.43
N ALA A 114 -0.78 -0.74 -1.18
CA ALA A 114 -0.03 -0.35 0.01
C ALA A 114 -0.89 -0.47 1.28
N ARG A 115 -2.21 -0.26 1.16
CA ARG A 115 -3.18 -0.48 2.24
C ARG A 115 -3.44 -1.97 2.50
N LEU A 116 -3.38 -2.80 1.45
CA LEU A 116 -3.56 -4.27 1.53
C LEU A 116 -2.31 -5.02 2.03
N THR A 117 -1.12 -4.48 1.81
CA THR A 117 0.17 -5.13 2.16
C THR A 117 0.22 -5.72 3.59
N PRO A 118 -0.29 -5.05 4.65
CA PRO A 118 -0.29 -5.60 6.01
C PRO A 118 -1.10 -6.88 6.19
N TYR A 119 -2.07 -7.15 5.31
CA TYR A 119 -2.98 -8.30 5.39
C TYR A 119 -2.41 -9.55 4.74
N PHE A 120 -1.41 -9.44 3.85
CA PHE A 120 -0.89 -10.61 3.14
C PHE A 120 -0.17 -11.59 4.07
N ARG A 121 -0.55 -12.87 3.94
CA ARG A 121 0.01 -14.01 4.64
C ARG A 121 0.32 -15.12 3.65
N CYS A 122 1.39 -15.85 3.92
CA CYS A 122 1.71 -17.08 3.22
C CYS A 122 0.82 -18.22 3.73
N THR A 123 0.70 -19.30 2.97
CA THR A 123 0.06 -20.55 3.44
C THR A 123 0.71 -21.13 4.70
N CYS A 124 1.98 -20.81 4.97
CA CYS A 124 2.63 -21.17 6.23
C CYS A 124 2.29 -20.25 7.42
N GLY A 125 1.38 -19.29 7.24
CA GLY A 125 1.05 -18.24 8.22
C GLY A 125 2.04 -17.08 8.30
N GLY A 126 3.18 -17.17 7.61
CA GLY A 126 4.22 -16.14 7.62
C GLY A 126 3.78 -14.84 6.95
N LYS A 127 4.27 -13.70 7.46
CA LYS A 127 4.01 -12.39 6.86
C LYS A 127 4.66 -12.28 5.48
N MET A 128 3.90 -11.77 4.51
CA MET A 128 4.42 -11.47 3.18
C MET A 128 4.88 -10.01 3.12
N THR A 129 6.13 -9.79 2.70
CA THR A 129 6.69 -8.45 2.51
C THR A 129 6.94 -8.16 1.05
N ARG A 130 6.71 -6.90 0.66
CA ARG A 130 6.98 -6.45 -0.70
C ARG A 130 8.48 -6.33 -0.91
N LEU A 131 8.99 -7.04 -1.91
CA LEU A 131 10.34 -6.85 -2.41
C LEU A 131 10.38 -5.55 -3.20
N GLY A 132 11.42 -4.73 -3.01
CA GLY A 132 11.66 -3.52 -3.80
C GLY A 132 12.95 -3.64 -4.59
N GLY A 133 12.99 -3.11 -5.82
CA GLY A 133 14.20 -3.04 -6.63
C GLY A 133 13.98 -2.44 -8.01
N GLY A 134 15.00 -1.81 -8.59
CA GLY A 134 14.92 -1.17 -9.91
C GLY A 134 14.73 -2.14 -11.09
N TRP A 135 14.82 -3.45 -10.87
CA TRP A 135 14.56 -4.50 -11.86
C TRP A 135 13.06 -4.89 -11.96
N GLN A 136 12.21 -4.36 -11.08
CA GLN A 136 10.82 -4.80 -10.98
C GLN A 136 9.93 -4.08 -12.01
N ASN A 137 9.02 -4.84 -12.62
CA ASN A 137 7.94 -4.26 -13.42
C ASN A 137 6.96 -3.51 -12.50
N SER A 138 6.65 -2.25 -12.82
CA SER A 138 5.73 -1.39 -12.06
C SER A 138 4.32 -1.98 -11.91
N GLY A 139 3.87 -2.79 -12.87
CA GLY A 139 2.57 -3.46 -12.83
C GLY A 139 2.54 -4.77 -12.03
N LYS A 140 3.69 -5.26 -11.55
CA LYS A 140 3.77 -6.53 -10.81
C LYS A 140 4.02 -6.32 -9.32
N LEU A 141 3.40 -7.16 -8.53
CA LEU A 141 3.59 -7.25 -7.09
C LEU A 141 4.51 -8.43 -6.78
N TYR A 142 5.67 -8.14 -6.19
CA TYR A 142 6.66 -9.12 -5.77
C TYR A 142 6.63 -9.24 -4.25
N LEU A 143 6.28 -10.42 -3.74
CA LEU A 143 6.16 -10.68 -2.31
C LEU A 143 7.10 -11.81 -1.89
N ARG A 144 7.62 -11.71 -0.66
CA ARG A 144 8.41 -12.76 -0.01
C ARG A 144 7.89 -13.05 1.38
N CYS A 145 7.74 -14.32 1.70
CA CYS A 145 7.40 -14.79 3.03
C CYS A 145 8.62 -14.68 3.97
N GLU A 146 8.44 -14.05 5.14
CA GLU A 146 9.47 -13.97 6.18
C GLU A 146 9.72 -15.31 6.90
N GLY A 147 8.72 -16.21 6.90
CA GLY A 147 8.81 -17.50 7.60
C GLY A 147 9.49 -18.60 6.76
N CYS A 148 8.88 -18.97 5.64
CA CYS A 148 9.36 -20.06 4.78
C CYS A 148 10.21 -19.59 3.57
N GLY A 149 10.34 -18.27 3.37
CA GLY A 149 11.10 -17.72 2.24
C GLY A 149 10.39 -17.78 0.89
N ASN A 150 9.18 -18.33 0.80
CA ASN A 150 8.44 -18.45 -0.46
C ASN A 150 8.23 -17.08 -1.14
N THR A 151 8.33 -17.05 -2.46
CA THR A 151 8.18 -15.84 -3.26
C THR A 151 6.98 -15.94 -4.19
N ALA A 152 6.17 -14.88 -4.26
CA ALA A 152 5.03 -14.79 -5.17
C ALA A 152 5.17 -13.56 -6.06
N VAL A 153 4.81 -13.70 -7.34
CA VAL A 153 4.77 -12.62 -8.33
C VAL A 153 3.41 -12.63 -8.99
N MET A 154 2.67 -11.53 -8.84
CA MET A 154 1.30 -11.41 -9.33
C MET A 154 1.08 -10.06 -9.99
N ASP A 155 0.08 -9.96 -10.86
CA ASP A 155 -0.34 -8.69 -11.43
C ASP A 155 -1.01 -7.83 -10.35
N MET A 156 -0.57 -6.58 -10.23
CA MET A 156 -1.01 -5.70 -9.14
C MET A 156 -2.48 -5.33 -9.26
N GLU A 157 -2.95 -5.03 -10.47
CA GLU A 157 -4.33 -4.60 -10.74
C GLU A 157 -5.28 -5.78 -10.59
N ALA A 158 -4.95 -6.92 -11.20
CA ALA A 158 -5.74 -8.14 -11.08
C ALA A 158 -5.88 -8.61 -9.61
N THR A 159 -4.81 -8.46 -8.83
CA THR A 159 -4.82 -8.79 -7.40
C THR A 159 -5.77 -7.89 -6.62
N VAL A 160 -5.70 -6.58 -6.83
CA VAL A 160 -6.60 -5.62 -6.17
C VAL A 160 -8.04 -5.92 -6.56
N ASN A 161 -8.33 -6.06 -7.85
CA ASN A 161 -9.68 -6.32 -8.35
C ASN A 161 -10.25 -7.64 -7.81
N GLY A 162 -9.42 -8.70 -7.75
CA GLY A 162 -9.81 -9.98 -7.17
C GLY A 162 -10.16 -9.89 -5.67
N ILE A 163 -9.41 -9.10 -4.91
CA ILE A 163 -9.68 -8.84 -3.48
C ILE A 163 -10.97 -8.06 -3.30
N VAL A 164 -11.15 -6.98 -4.08
CA VAL A 164 -12.36 -6.14 -4.02
C VAL A 164 -13.60 -6.96 -4.35
N ARG A 165 -13.53 -7.82 -5.37
CA ARG A 165 -14.62 -8.72 -5.74
C ARG A 165 -14.98 -9.68 -4.60
N GLN A 166 -14.00 -10.42 -4.07
CA GLN A 166 -14.23 -11.34 -2.94
C GLN A 166 -14.81 -10.63 -1.69
N PHE A 167 -14.35 -9.41 -1.42
CA PHE A 167 -14.87 -8.61 -0.32
C PHE A 167 -16.34 -8.23 -0.54
N ARG A 168 -16.70 -7.78 -1.74
CA ARG A 168 -18.09 -7.43 -2.10
C ARG A 168 -19.01 -8.64 -2.08
N ASP A 169 -18.57 -9.77 -2.61
CA ASP A 169 -19.34 -11.01 -2.59
C ASP A 169 -19.65 -11.46 -1.16
N HIS A 170 -18.73 -11.24 -0.23
CA HIS A 170 -18.96 -11.48 1.20
C HIS A 170 -19.83 -10.41 1.89
N GLU A 171 -19.73 -9.14 1.46
CA GLU A 171 -20.57 -8.06 2.00
C GLU A 171 -22.00 -8.09 1.47
N GLN A 172 -22.28 -8.73 0.32
CA GLN A 172 -23.64 -8.86 -0.18
C GLN A 172 -24.51 -9.49 0.92
N PRO A 173 -25.52 -8.75 1.42
CA PRO A 173 -26.55 -9.37 2.24
C PRO A 173 -27.10 -10.53 1.43
N SER A 174 -27.24 -11.70 2.05
CA SER A 174 -28.04 -12.78 1.48
C SER A 174 -29.34 -12.15 1.01
N TYR A 175 -29.59 -12.11 -0.30
CA TYR A 175 -30.87 -11.67 -0.84
C TYR A 175 -31.96 -12.41 -0.05
N THR A 176 -32.64 -11.70 0.84
CA THR A 176 -33.76 -12.30 1.57
C THR A 176 -34.81 -12.56 0.51
N ALA A 177 -35.08 -13.84 0.24
CA ALA A 177 -36.08 -14.24 -0.73
C ALA A 177 -37.38 -13.47 -0.46
N TYR A 178 -37.97 -12.92 -1.54
CA TYR A 178 -39.23 -12.20 -1.46
C TYR A 178 -40.26 -13.02 -0.68
N THR A 179 -40.78 -12.43 0.41
CA THR A 179 -41.82 -13.06 1.23
C THR A 179 -43.07 -12.18 1.16
N PRO A 180 -44.14 -12.61 0.48
CA PRO A 180 -45.36 -11.83 0.35
C PRO A 180 -46.02 -11.63 1.71
N SER A 181 -46.47 -10.41 1.99
CA SER A 181 -47.29 -10.13 3.17
C SER A 181 -48.71 -10.67 3.00
N ALA A 182 -49.45 -10.78 4.11
CA ALA A 182 -50.87 -11.13 4.08
C ALA A 182 -51.69 -10.16 3.21
N GLU A 183 -51.28 -8.89 3.14
CA GLU A 183 -51.93 -7.89 2.30
C GLU A 183 -51.68 -8.12 0.81
N VAL A 184 -50.47 -8.54 0.42
CA VAL A 184 -50.19 -8.96 -0.96
C VAL A 184 -51.08 -10.15 -1.35
N MET A 185 -51.17 -11.16 -0.49
CA MET A 185 -52.03 -12.32 -0.76
C MET A 185 -53.51 -11.94 -0.89
N ARG A 186 -53.98 -10.98 -0.08
CA ARG A 186 -55.36 -10.47 -0.16
C ARG A 186 -55.60 -9.73 -1.48
N LEU A 187 -54.66 -8.86 -1.88
CA LEU A 187 -54.75 -8.09 -3.12
C LEU A 187 -54.66 -8.98 -4.35
N ASP A 188 -53.80 -10.00 -4.36
CA ASP A 188 -53.71 -10.97 -5.47
C ASP A 188 -55.04 -11.70 -5.69
N ASN A 189 -55.67 -12.15 -4.60
CA ASN A 189 -56.98 -12.78 -4.68
C ASN A 189 -58.09 -11.81 -5.16
N ALA A 190 -58.04 -10.54 -4.75
CA ALA A 190 -59.00 -9.52 -5.19
C ALA A 190 -58.82 -9.16 -6.67
N ILE A 191 -57.57 -9.07 -7.14
CA ILE A 191 -57.23 -8.84 -8.54
C ILE A 191 -57.75 -10.01 -9.40
N ASN A 192 -57.47 -11.26 -9.00
CA ASN A 192 -57.91 -12.44 -9.76
C ASN A 192 -59.43 -12.49 -9.91
N ARG A 193 -60.18 -12.24 -8.82
CA ARG A 193 -61.66 -12.17 -8.87
C ARG A 193 -62.17 -11.03 -9.75
N GLY A 194 -61.54 -9.86 -9.68
CA GLY A 194 -61.90 -8.71 -10.51
C GLY A 194 -61.62 -8.90 -11.99
N LEU A 195 -60.59 -9.69 -12.33
CA LEU A 195 -60.29 -10.08 -13.72
C LEU A 195 -61.25 -11.14 -14.26
N GLU A 196 -61.78 -12.01 -13.40
CA GLU A 196 -62.80 -13.01 -13.76
C GLU A 196 -64.19 -12.39 -14.03
N GLN A 197 -64.55 -11.32 -13.31
CA GLN A 197 -65.80 -10.57 -13.49
C GLN A 197 -65.55 -9.05 -13.43
N PRO A 198 -65.26 -8.39 -14.57
CA PRO A 198 -64.94 -6.97 -14.60
C PRO A 198 -66.22 -6.12 -14.56
N ASP A 199 -66.85 -6.02 -13.38
CA ASP A 199 -67.98 -5.11 -13.14
C ASP A 199 -67.58 -3.63 -13.30
N SER A 200 -66.30 -3.30 -12.99
CA SER A 200 -65.70 -1.99 -13.26
C SER A 200 -64.19 -2.10 -13.51
N PRO A 201 -63.70 -1.81 -14.73
CA PRO A 201 -62.27 -1.86 -15.06
C PRO A 201 -61.40 -0.93 -14.20
N GLU A 202 -61.95 0.22 -13.80
CA GLU A 202 -61.25 1.22 -12.98
C GLU A 202 -60.94 0.68 -11.58
N ALA A 203 -61.83 -0.11 -10.99
CA ALA A 203 -61.61 -0.72 -9.68
C ALA A 203 -60.56 -1.82 -9.74
N VAL A 204 -60.56 -2.64 -10.79
CA VAL A 204 -59.53 -3.68 -11.01
C VAL A 204 -58.16 -3.04 -11.21
N MET A 205 -58.08 -1.94 -11.97
CA MET A 205 -56.85 -1.19 -12.16
C MET A 205 -56.33 -0.59 -10.85
N ALA A 206 -57.21 -0.05 -10.00
CA ALA A 206 -56.84 0.41 -8.66
C ALA A 206 -56.26 -0.72 -7.79
N LEU A 207 -56.86 -1.92 -7.85
CA LEU A 207 -56.35 -3.10 -7.14
C LEU A 207 -54.97 -3.55 -7.66
N ILE A 208 -54.74 -3.50 -8.98
CA ILE A 208 -53.43 -3.82 -9.57
C ILE A 208 -52.36 -2.85 -9.08
N LEU A 209 -52.66 -1.54 -9.07
CA LEU A 209 -51.73 -0.53 -8.57
C LEU A 209 -51.43 -0.70 -7.08
N GLN A 210 -52.45 -1.01 -6.27
CA GLN A 210 -52.28 -1.33 -4.86
C GLN A 210 -51.45 -2.61 -4.65
N GLY A 211 -51.70 -3.64 -5.45
CA GLY A 211 -50.92 -4.89 -5.43
C GLY A 211 -49.45 -4.65 -5.77
N ALA A 212 -49.16 -3.83 -6.77
CA ALA A 212 -47.79 -3.45 -7.12
C ALA A 212 -47.09 -2.72 -5.96
N ALA A 213 -47.76 -1.74 -5.34
CA ALA A 213 -47.23 -1.02 -4.19
C ALA A 213 -46.98 -1.95 -2.99
N ALA A 214 -47.91 -2.85 -2.69
CA ALA A 214 -47.79 -3.80 -1.59
C ALA A 214 -46.64 -4.80 -1.81
N ARG A 215 -46.43 -5.26 -3.06
CA ARG A 215 -45.29 -6.12 -3.40
C ARG A 215 -43.97 -5.39 -3.27
N TYR A 216 -43.91 -4.13 -3.72
CA TYR A 216 -42.71 -3.30 -3.58
C TYR A 216 -42.36 -3.05 -2.11
N ALA A 217 -43.35 -2.84 -1.24
CA ALA A 217 -43.14 -2.69 0.20
C ALA A 217 -42.59 -3.96 0.89
N CYS A 218 -42.70 -5.13 0.26
CA CYS A 218 -42.11 -6.38 0.74
C CYS A 218 -40.70 -6.65 0.18
N CYS A 219 -40.20 -5.80 -0.72
CA CYS A 219 -38.82 -5.89 -1.17
C CYS A 219 -37.89 -5.35 -0.07
N PRO A 220 -36.78 -6.03 0.25
CA PRO A 220 -35.76 -5.45 1.11
C PRO A 220 -35.24 -4.16 0.47
N GLU A 221 -35.08 -3.11 1.28
CA GLU A 221 -34.52 -1.83 0.84
C GLU A 221 -33.18 -2.08 0.11
N PRO A 222 -33.00 -1.60 -1.13
CA PRO A 222 -31.71 -1.65 -1.78
C PRO A 222 -30.75 -0.86 -0.89
N SER A 223 -29.75 -1.54 -0.36
CA SER A 223 -28.69 -0.89 0.41
C SER A 223 -27.92 -0.03 -0.58
N ALA A 224 -28.32 1.24 -0.69
CA ALA A 224 -27.73 2.31 -1.49
C ALA A 224 -26.77 1.79 -2.56
N GLU A 225 -27.30 1.47 -3.74
CA GLU A 225 -26.52 1.13 -4.92
C GLU A 225 -25.58 2.29 -5.24
N SER A 226 -24.40 2.24 -4.64
CA SER A 226 -23.23 2.86 -5.22
C SER A 226 -22.92 1.98 -6.42
N GLU A 227 -22.89 2.56 -7.62
CA GLU A 227 -22.38 1.85 -8.79
C GLU A 227 -21.12 1.07 -8.39
N PRO A 228 -20.95 -0.18 -8.85
CA PRO A 228 -19.80 -0.98 -8.51
C PRO A 228 -18.54 -0.35 -9.13
N SER A 229 -18.01 0.68 -8.48
CA SER A 229 -16.70 1.25 -8.78
C SER A 229 -15.67 0.16 -8.52
N ASP A 230 -14.65 0.01 -9.36
CA ASP A 230 -13.57 -0.95 -9.08
C ASP A 230 -12.70 -0.56 -7.87
N SER A 231 -12.96 0.60 -7.26
CA SER A 231 -12.21 1.14 -6.13
C SER A 231 -12.97 1.06 -4.79
N LEU A 232 -12.24 0.75 -3.71
CA LEU A 232 -12.75 0.83 -2.34
C LEU A 232 -12.72 2.28 -1.86
N THR A 233 -13.87 2.80 -1.46
CA THR A 233 -13.99 4.10 -0.78
C THR A 233 -13.38 4.05 0.62
N GLU A 234 -13.21 5.20 1.28
CA GLU A 234 -12.76 5.25 2.69
C GLU A 234 -13.73 4.52 3.64
N ALA A 235 -15.02 4.53 3.35
CA ALA A 235 -16.01 3.78 4.13
C ALA A 235 -15.82 2.26 3.95
N ASP A 236 -15.56 1.81 2.72
CA ASP A 236 -15.28 0.40 2.42
C ASP A 236 -14.01 -0.08 3.12
N TRP A 237 -12.99 0.77 3.19
CA TRP A 237 -11.76 0.42 3.91
C TRP A 237 -11.98 0.19 5.41
N ARG A 238 -12.84 0.98 6.06
CA ARG A 238 -13.18 0.77 7.47
C ARG A 238 -13.94 -0.55 7.68
N ARG A 239 -14.80 -0.93 6.73
CA ARG A 239 -15.51 -2.21 6.76
C ARG A 239 -14.56 -3.38 6.53
N PHE A 240 -13.70 -3.27 5.52
CA PHE A 240 -12.65 -4.24 5.22
C PHE A 240 -11.79 -4.53 6.44
N GLN A 241 -11.31 -3.49 7.13
CA GLN A 241 -10.46 -3.65 8.33
C GLN A 241 -11.14 -4.42 9.47
N ARG A 242 -12.47 -4.37 9.56
CA ARG A 242 -13.25 -5.04 10.60
C ARG A 242 -13.66 -6.46 10.22
N ALA A 243 -13.75 -6.75 8.93
CA ALA A 243 -14.29 -8.01 8.41
C ALA A 243 -13.19 -8.97 7.94
N VAL A 244 -12.04 -8.47 7.47
CA VAL A 244 -10.95 -9.29 6.92
C VAL A 244 -9.86 -9.46 7.98
N SER A 245 -9.57 -10.72 8.32
CA SER A 245 -8.47 -11.10 9.21
C SER A 245 -7.12 -11.02 8.48
N HIS A 246 -7.03 -11.69 7.33
CA HIS A 246 -5.83 -11.70 6.50
C HIS A 246 -6.17 -12.15 5.07
N ILE A 247 -5.22 -11.95 4.16
CA ILE A 247 -5.29 -12.40 2.78
C ILE A 247 -4.21 -13.47 2.59
N THR A 248 -4.62 -14.68 2.26
CA THR A 248 -3.69 -15.80 2.01
C THR A 248 -3.28 -15.82 0.54
N ILE A 249 -1.99 -16.03 0.30
CA ILE A 249 -1.43 -16.21 -1.04
C ILE A 249 -0.96 -17.65 -1.19
N SER A 250 -1.57 -18.37 -2.13
CA SER A 250 -1.22 -19.76 -2.46
C SER A 250 0.08 -19.86 -3.26
N GLN A 251 0.58 -21.09 -3.45
CA GLN A 251 1.76 -21.35 -4.30
C GLN A 251 1.47 -21.02 -5.77
N ASP A 252 0.23 -21.17 -6.22
CA ASP A 252 -0.24 -20.85 -7.57
C ASP A 252 -0.57 -19.36 -7.75
N THR A 253 -0.16 -18.52 -6.81
CA THR A 253 -0.42 -17.07 -6.78
C THR A 253 -1.90 -16.70 -6.66
N GLU A 254 -2.76 -17.64 -6.28
CA GLU A 254 -4.15 -17.35 -5.96
C GLU A 254 -4.25 -16.59 -4.64
N VAL A 255 -5.17 -15.63 -4.60
CA VAL A 255 -5.37 -14.70 -3.50
C VAL A 255 -6.73 -15.00 -2.88
N THR A 256 -6.77 -15.32 -1.59
CA THR A 256 -8.00 -15.67 -0.88
C THR A 256 -8.17 -14.80 0.37
N LEU A 257 -9.34 -14.19 0.55
CA LEU A 257 -9.66 -13.43 1.76
C LEU A 257 -10.10 -14.37 2.89
N ILE A 258 -9.53 -14.18 4.07
CA ILE A 258 -9.95 -14.85 5.29
C ILE A 258 -10.66 -13.82 6.18
N PHE A 259 -11.94 -14.05 6.46
CA PHE A 259 -12.78 -13.16 7.24
C PHE A 259 -12.67 -13.46 8.75
N THR A 260 -12.91 -12.46 9.58
CA THR A 260 -13.06 -12.64 11.04
C THR A 260 -14.46 -13.18 11.33
N ASP A 261 -14.57 -14.38 11.87
CA ASP A 261 -15.86 -14.99 12.23
C ASP A 261 -16.72 -14.04 13.09
N LYS A 262 -17.89 -13.69 12.57
CA LYS A 262 -18.97 -13.02 13.32
C LYS A 262 -20.32 -13.69 13.07
N LYS A 263 -20.41 -15.02 13.14
CA LYS A 263 -21.69 -15.73 13.32
C LYS A 263 -21.48 -17.05 14.08
N ALA A 264 -21.71 -17.02 15.40
CA ALA A 264 -22.42 -18.06 16.18
C ALA A 264 -22.13 -17.93 17.71
N THR A 265 -22.49 -16.80 18.31
CA THR A 265 -22.89 -16.78 19.74
C THR A 265 -24.22 -16.06 19.83
N GLY A 266 -25.29 -16.84 19.82
CA GLY A 266 -26.65 -16.37 19.99
C GLY A 266 -27.59 -17.56 20.03
N LYS A 267 -27.80 -18.06 21.25
CA LYS A 267 -28.99 -18.74 21.80
C LYS A 267 -29.85 -19.55 20.84
N ASP A 268 -30.03 -20.83 21.15
CA ASP A 268 -31.34 -21.30 21.62
C ASP A 268 -31.15 -22.38 22.68
N GLU A 269 -32.10 -22.36 23.62
CA GLU A 269 -32.29 -23.26 24.77
C GLU A 269 -32.48 -24.74 24.39
#